data_AF-A0A6C0H975-F1
#
_entry.id   AF-A0A6C0H975-F1
#
_cell.length_a   1.000
_cell.length_b   1.000
_cell.length_c   1.000
_cell.angle_alpha   90.00
_cell.angle_beta   90.00
_cell.angle_gamma   90.00
#
_symmetry.space_group_name_H-M   'P 1'
#
loop_
_entity.id
_entity.type
_entity.pdbx_description
1 polymer ?
#
loop_
_entity_poly.entity_id
_entity_poly.type
_entity_poly.pdbx_seq_one_letter_code
_entity_poly.pdbx_strand_id
1 'polypeptide(L)'
;MCSLIKYKFEILKIDGTSIHEFYIHRKDECLTMISECIVNIILASLNFDETFEMILDNIRYNYLHDINLYKIINYLDNKLLSNSLDNNIFICIKKYDNEKKLIEYKDFLKKSFYQWHHYPICNKDLFLMLIKTKSYNTYYFKYIDPKLKNDEEIIYEALISNGLNLEFVNNETKNNKDMVLIAVNNDGRALKFVNARFHEDKEIVLAAVKKGSNHNNPYHIIPYIMRQNDEQILSHASVQLKKDREIVLAAVNRFSKNIYHANIVFYDDYEIMFIVVSNNGLLLEYASDRLKENYELVMAAVSNNGDAIKYAHKKYLENEEIILKAVSNCCHVLKHVHYKMCKIEIIIRTAINYSGINLQYASNKFCSDKNIVFIAVSNYGLALKYASLNLCSDREIVNAAVNNDGMSLKYADSTLRADEEIVSIAISSYGSALKYASPHLQENRDIVYKAVSNDGNALQYVSKFKSDEEIVMIAVTNNGISLQYASKELQANKKIVLAAIKNDSESIKYADIKLQDIII
;
A
#
# COMPACT_ATOMS: atom_id res chain seq x y z
N MET A 1 -24.12 -6.82 39.41
CA MET A 1 -24.97 -8.01 39.20
C MET A 1 -24.64 -8.60 37.84
N CYS A 2 -23.65 -9.50 37.75
CA CYS A 2 -23.46 -10.31 36.55
C CYS A 2 -24.44 -11.48 36.63
N SER A 3 -25.28 -11.62 35.61
CA SER A 3 -26.20 -12.75 35.44
C SER A 3 -25.41 -14.06 35.38
N LEU A 4 -25.60 -14.90 36.40
CA LEU A 4 -25.07 -16.26 36.46
C LEU A 4 -25.87 -17.15 35.49
N ILE A 5 -25.28 -17.48 34.34
CA ILE A 5 -25.79 -18.54 33.48
C ILE A 5 -25.13 -19.85 33.91
N LYS A 6 -25.90 -20.75 34.53
CA LYS A 6 -25.49 -22.14 34.78
C LYS A 6 -25.78 -22.96 33.53
N TYR A 7 -24.76 -23.59 32.95
CA TYR A 7 -24.95 -24.61 31.92
C TYR A 7 -25.01 -25.98 32.61
N LYS A 8 -26.06 -26.76 32.31
CA LYS A 8 -26.20 -28.16 32.72
C LYS A 8 -25.84 -29.03 31.52
N PHE A 9 -24.88 -29.93 31.68
CA PHE A 9 -24.54 -30.94 30.68
C PHE A 9 -24.84 -32.32 31.26
N GLU A 10 -25.65 -33.11 30.55
CA GLU A 10 -25.89 -34.53 30.85
C GLU A 10 -25.15 -35.35 29.80
N ILE A 11 -24.27 -36.25 30.24
CA ILE A 11 -23.69 -37.28 29.37
C ILE A 11 -24.51 -38.56 29.63
N LEU A 12 -25.31 -38.94 28.64
CA LEU A 12 -26.09 -40.18 28.67
C LEU A 12 -25.32 -41.30 27.97
N LYS A 13 -25.15 -42.44 28.63
CA LYS A 13 -24.91 -43.69 27.91
C LYS A 13 -26.20 -44.11 27.21
N ILE A 14 -26.05 -44.85 26.09
CA ILE A 14 -27.17 -45.38 25.30
C ILE A 14 -28.07 -46.33 26.13
N ASP A 15 -27.61 -46.85 27.27
CA ASP A 15 -28.38 -47.68 28.21
C ASP A 15 -29.12 -46.90 29.32
N GLY A 16 -29.08 -45.56 29.30
CA GLY A 16 -29.92 -44.70 30.15
C GLY A 16 -29.45 -44.51 31.59
N THR A 17 -28.26 -44.96 31.97
CA THR A 17 -27.70 -44.67 33.31
C THR A 17 -26.83 -43.41 33.31
N SER A 18 -27.16 -42.46 34.19
CA SER A 18 -26.49 -41.16 34.31
C SER A 18 -25.19 -41.28 35.10
N ILE A 19 -24.09 -40.67 34.63
CA ILE A 19 -22.88 -40.49 35.44
C ILE A 19 -22.58 -38.99 35.58
N HIS A 20 -22.84 -38.51 36.79
CA HIS A 20 -22.47 -37.21 37.40
C HIS A 20 -22.93 -35.91 36.70
N GLU A 21 -23.64 -35.08 37.47
CA GLU A 21 -23.91 -33.67 37.13
C GLU A 21 -22.70 -32.79 37.47
N PHE A 22 -22.29 -31.94 36.54
CA PHE A 22 -21.23 -30.94 36.76
C PHE A 22 -21.76 -29.53 36.55
N TYR A 23 -21.41 -28.62 37.47
CA TYR A 23 -21.69 -27.19 37.37
C TYR A 23 -20.37 -26.43 37.27
N ILE A 24 -20.22 -25.56 36.27
CA ILE A 24 -18.96 -24.82 36.06
C ILE A 24 -19.23 -23.31 35.93
N HIS A 25 -18.38 -22.53 36.58
CA HIS A 25 -18.36 -21.06 36.53
C HIS A 25 -17.34 -20.57 35.50
N ARG A 26 -17.68 -19.50 34.75
CA ARG A 26 -16.91 -19.02 33.60
C ARG A 26 -15.56 -18.39 34.03
N LYS A 27 -14.45 -19.08 33.72
CA LYS A 27 -13.10 -18.53 33.55
C LYS A 27 -12.45 -19.25 32.35
N ASP A 28 -11.69 -18.51 31.54
CA ASP A 28 -11.17 -18.98 30.24
C ASP A 28 -10.28 -20.24 30.32
N GLU A 29 -9.65 -20.51 31.48
CA GLU A 29 -8.86 -21.73 31.72
C GLU A 29 -9.72 -23.02 31.83
N CYS A 30 -11.01 -22.90 32.22
CA CYS A 30 -11.90 -24.05 32.32
C CYS A 30 -12.30 -24.59 30.93
N LEU A 31 -12.40 -23.74 29.90
CA LEU A 31 -12.77 -24.18 28.55
C LEU A 31 -11.69 -25.08 27.93
N THR A 32 -10.41 -24.78 28.18
CA THR A 32 -9.28 -25.60 27.71
C THR A 32 -9.28 -26.97 28.39
N MET A 33 -9.45 -27.03 29.71
CA MET A 33 -9.55 -28.31 30.44
C MET A 33 -10.79 -29.13 30.07
N ILE A 34 -11.94 -28.47 29.87
CA ILE A 34 -13.19 -29.13 29.42
C ILE A 34 -12.98 -29.70 28.01
N SER A 35 -12.31 -28.96 27.12
CA SER A 35 -12.00 -29.45 25.77
C SER A 35 -11.06 -30.67 25.79
N GLU A 36 -10.07 -30.71 26.68
CA GLU A 36 -9.18 -31.87 26.83
C GLU A 36 -9.90 -33.11 27.40
N CYS A 37 -10.77 -32.92 28.39
CA CYS A 37 -11.57 -34.02 28.96
C CYS A 37 -12.58 -34.57 27.94
N ILE A 38 -13.26 -33.69 27.19
CA ILE A 38 -14.18 -34.09 26.11
C ILE A 38 -13.41 -34.85 25.02
N VAL A 39 -12.26 -34.35 24.59
CA VAL A 39 -11.40 -35.05 23.63
C VAL A 39 -11.03 -36.43 24.16
N ASN A 40 -10.50 -36.57 25.37
CA ASN A 40 -10.10 -37.87 25.92
C ASN A 40 -11.27 -38.87 26.03
N ILE A 41 -12.49 -38.40 26.35
CA ILE A 41 -13.70 -39.23 26.39
C ILE A 41 -14.13 -39.66 24.97
N ILE A 42 -14.05 -38.76 23.99
CA ILE A 42 -14.34 -39.03 22.57
C ILE A 42 -13.37 -40.07 22.01
N LEU A 43 -12.07 -39.92 22.29
CA LEU A 43 -11.05 -40.87 21.86
C LEU A 43 -11.33 -42.27 22.44
N ALA A 44 -11.78 -42.37 23.69
CA ALA A 44 -12.01 -43.64 24.36
C ALA A 44 -13.27 -44.43 23.92
N SER A 45 -14.24 -43.82 23.23
CA SER A 45 -15.61 -44.37 23.20
C SER A 45 -16.26 -44.65 21.83
N LEU A 46 -15.63 -44.38 20.68
CA LEU A 46 -16.33 -44.46 19.39
C LEU A 46 -15.57 -45.21 18.27
N ASN A 47 -16.37 -45.71 17.30
CA ASN A 47 -15.91 -46.20 16.00
C ASN A 47 -15.58 -45.01 15.07
N PHE A 48 -14.73 -45.24 14.05
CA PHE A 48 -14.11 -44.17 13.23
C PHE A 48 -15.11 -43.17 12.63
N ASP A 49 -16.25 -43.65 12.13
CA ASP A 49 -17.21 -42.82 11.41
C ASP A 49 -17.96 -41.82 12.30
N GLU A 50 -18.30 -42.21 13.54
CA GLU A 50 -19.01 -41.33 14.49
C GLU A 50 -18.06 -40.29 15.10
N THR A 51 -16.79 -40.64 15.25
CA THR A 51 -15.74 -39.75 15.76
C THR A 51 -15.46 -38.61 14.75
N PHE A 52 -15.46 -38.93 13.46
CA PHE A 52 -15.15 -37.99 12.39
C PHE A 52 -16.25 -36.94 12.18
N GLU A 53 -17.52 -37.34 12.19
CA GLU A 53 -18.68 -36.41 12.13
C GLU A 53 -18.70 -35.44 13.31
N MET A 54 -18.41 -35.94 14.53
CA MET A 54 -18.37 -35.10 15.72
C MET A 54 -17.18 -34.12 15.72
N ILE A 55 -16.03 -34.50 15.17
CA ILE A 55 -14.89 -33.59 14.98
C ILE A 55 -15.26 -32.49 13.97
N LEU A 56 -15.92 -32.85 12.86
CA LEU A 56 -16.41 -31.88 11.87
C LEU A 56 -17.42 -30.89 12.48
N ASP A 57 -18.37 -31.36 13.28
CA ASP A 57 -19.33 -30.49 13.95
C ASP A 57 -18.66 -29.60 15.01
N ASN A 58 -17.68 -30.08 15.78
CA ASN A 58 -16.95 -29.24 16.74
C ASN A 58 -16.04 -28.20 16.08
N ILE A 59 -15.44 -28.53 14.92
CA ILE A 59 -14.69 -27.58 14.08
C ILE A 59 -15.65 -26.50 13.53
N ARG A 60 -16.86 -26.88 13.13
CA ARG A 60 -17.91 -26.00 12.59
C ARG A 60 -18.40 -24.93 13.58
N TYR A 61 -18.30 -25.21 14.89
CA TYR A 61 -18.71 -24.28 15.95
C TYR A 61 -17.53 -23.59 16.68
N ASN A 62 -16.30 -23.69 16.17
CA ASN A 62 -15.11 -22.98 16.67
C ASN A 62 -14.68 -23.34 18.12
N TYR A 63 -14.94 -24.57 18.58
CA TYR A 63 -14.66 -24.96 19.98
C TYR A 63 -13.29 -25.64 20.21
N LEU A 64 -12.47 -25.83 19.18
CA LEU A 64 -11.16 -26.49 19.30
C LEU A 64 -10.01 -25.50 19.03
N HIS A 65 -9.22 -25.19 20.08
CA HIS A 65 -7.91 -24.56 19.94
C HIS A 65 -6.90 -25.50 19.24
N ASP A 66 -5.91 -24.93 18.54
CA ASP A 66 -4.90 -25.64 17.72
C ASP A 66 -4.25 -26.85 18.40
N ILE A 67 -4.03 -26.79 19.72
CA ILE A 67 -3.43 -27.85 20.54
C ILE A 67 -4.31 -29.12 20.61
N ASN A 68 -5.63 -28.95 20.59
CA ASN A 68 -6.56 -30.08 20.67
C ASN A 68 -6.70 -30.80 19.33
N LEU A 69 -6.61 -30.06 18.22
CA LEU A 69 -6.60 -30.63 16.88
C LEU A 69 -5.38 -31.54 16.69
N TYR A 70 -4.20 -31.10 17.16
CA TYR A 70 -2.97 -31.90 17.14
C TYR A 70 -3.09 -33.21 17.93
N LYS A 71 -3.73 -33.19 19.11
CA LYS A 71 -3.97 -34.40 19.92
C LYS A 71 -4.95 -35.36 19.27
N ILE A 72 -6.03 -34.84 18.69
CA ILE A 72 -7.03 -35.64 17.94
C ILE A 72 -6.38 -36.29 16.71
N ILE A 73 -5.57 -35.54 15.98
CA ILE A 73 -4.85 -36.03 14.80
C ILE A 73 -3.85 -37.13 15.17
N ASN A 74 -3.03 -36.92 16.20
CA ASN A 74 -2.12 -37.95 16.70
C ASN A 74 -2.85 -39.22 17.19
N TYR A 75 -4.03 -39.08 17.77
CA TYR A 75 -4.83 -40.23 18.17
C TYR A 75 -5.41 -40.97 16.95
N LEU A 76 -5.92 -40.25 15.96
CA LEU A 76 -6.40 -40.83 14.70
C LEU A 76 -5.28 -41.56 13.94
N ASP A 77 -4.06 -41.01 13.92
CA ASP A 77 -2.87 -41.66 13.34
C ASP A 77 -2.50 -42.97 14.05
N ASN A 78 -2.74 -43.07 15.36
CA ASN A 78 -2.50 -44.29 16.11
C ASN A 78 -3.60 -45.36 15.95
N LYS A 79 -4.79 -44.99 15.47
CA LYS A 79 -5.97 -45.89 15.40
C LYS A 79 -6.38 -46.26 13.97
N LEU A 80 -6.02 -45.46 12.97
CA LEU A 80 -6.33 -45.71 11.56
C LEU A 80 -5.31 -46.65 10.92
N LEU A 81 -5.81 -47.76 10.36
CA LEU A 81 -5.05 -48.79 9.65
C LEU A 81 -4.51 -48.30 8.28
N SER A 82 -3.80 -47.17 8.23
CA SER A 82 -2.90 -46.85 7.12
C SER A 82 -1.77 -45.94 7.59
N ASN A 83 -0.53 -46.29 7.25
CA ASN A 83 0.72 -45.72 7.76
C ASN A 83 1.03 -44.24 7.38
N SER A 84 0.05 -43.36 7.14
CA SER A 84 0.31 -41.90 7.06
C SER A 84 -0.94 -41.03 7.25
N LEU A 85 -0.81 -39.96 8.03
CA LEU A 85 -1.79 -38.88 8.25
C LEU A 85 -2.47 -38.40 6.96
N ASP A 86 -1.69 -38.26 5.89
CA ASP A 86 -2.18 -37.77 4.61
C ASP A 86 -3.18 -38.72 3.93
N ASN A 87 -3.00 -40.03 4.07
CA ASN A 87 -3.95 -41.02 3.55
C ASN A 87 -5.30 -40.91 4.26
N ASN A 88 -5.26 -40.69 5.58
CA ASN A 88 -6.45 -40.53 6.39
C ASN A 88 -7.20 -39.24 6.00
N ILE A 89 -6.48 -38.12 5.83
CA ILE A 89 -7.05 -36.86 5.32
C ILE A 89 -7.65 -37.05 3.92
N PHE A 90 -6.97 -37.76 3.02
CA PHE A 90 -7.45 -38.01 1.66
C PHE A 90 -8.73 -38.84 1.62
N ILE A 91 -8.79 -39.96 2.36
CA ILE A 91 -9.97 -40.83 2.47
C ILE A 91 -11.16 -40.05 3.01
N CYS A 92 -10.93 -39.26 4.04
CA CYS A 92 -11.94 -38.38 4.61
C CYS A 92 -12.48 -37.39 3.57
N ILE A 93 -11.62 -36.70 2.81
CA ILE A 93 -12.10 -35.76 1.78
C ILE A 93 -12.94 -36.47 0.72
N LYS A 94 -12.51 -37.65 0.24
CA LYS A 94 -13.28 -38.43 -0.76
C LYS A 94 -14.65 -38.87 -0.26
N LYS A 95 -14.78 -39.20 1.03
CA LYS A 95 -16.05 -39.69 1.63
C LYS A 95 -17.13 -38.61 1.67
N TYR A 96 -16.75 -37.32 1.73
CA TYR A 96 -17.67 -36.18 1.90
C TYR A 96 -17.78 -35.25 0.68
N ASP A 97 -17.29 -35.68 -0.48
CA ASP A 97 -17.17 -34.85 -1.70
C ASP A 97 -18.53 -34.36 -2.27
N ASN A 98 -19.63 -35.01 -1.89
CA ASN A 98 -20.99 -34.70 -2.37
C ASN A 98 -21.75 -33.62 -1.58
N GLU A 99 -21.18 -33.05 -0.51
CA GLU A 99 -21.87 -32.05 0.31
C GLU A 99 -21.42 -30.61 0.00
N LYS A 100 -22.40 -29.71 -0.21
CA LYS A 100 -22.23 -28.27 -0.51
C LYS A 100 -21.38 -27.47 0.51
N LYS A 101 -21.02 -28.06 1.66
CA LYS A 101 -20.29 -27.44 2.79
C LYS A 101 -18.75 -27.49 2.67
N LEU A 102 -18.22 -28.04 1.58
CA LEU A 102 -16.79 -28.32 1.38
C LEU A 102 -15.87 -27.08 1.25
N ILE A 103 -16.42 -25.87 1.09
CA ILE A 103 -15.64 -24.64 0.90
C ILE A 103 -14.91 -24.23 2.19
N GLU A 104 -15.58 -24.31 3.34
CA GLU A 104 -15.03 -23.91 4.64
C GLU A 104 -13.97 -24.91 5.17
N TYR A 105 -14.19 -26.21 5.00
CA TYR A 105 -13.22 -27.25 5.36
C TYR A 105 -11.95 -27.20 4.50
N LYS A 106 -12.11 -26.95 3.19
CA LYS A 106 -10.99 -26.71 2.29
C LYS A 106 -10.24 -25.43 2.70
N ASP A 107 -10.92 -24.35 3.09
CA ASP A 107 -10.28 -23.11 3.54
C ASP A 107 -9.55 -23.22 4.89
N PHE A 108 -10.01 -24.09 5.79
CA PHE A 108 -9.33 -24.38 7.06
C PHE A 108 -8.02 -25.18 6.86
N LEU A 109 -8.06 -26.28 6.08
CA LEU A 109 -6.84 -27.03 5.71
C LEU A 109 -5.83 -26.15 4.95
N LYS A 110 -6.31 -25.18 4.17
CA LYS A 110 -5.49 -24.20 3.45
C LYS A 110 -4.79 -23.18 4.34
N LYS A 111 -5.34 -22.84 5.50
CA LYS A 111 -4.84 -21.77 6.41
C LYS A 111 -4.03 -22.30 7.60
N SER A 112 -4.40 -23.44 8.17
CA SER A 112 -3.96 -23.78 9.54
C SER A 112 -2.96 -24.95 9.63
N PHE A 113 -3.05 -25.97 8.77
CA PHE A 113 -2.29 -27.21 9.00
C PHE A 113 -0.88 -27.20 8.38
N TYR A 114 -0.78 -27.05 7.06
CA TYR A 114 0.51 -27.12 6.35
C TYR A 114 1.28 -25.79 6.31
N GLN A 115 0.63 -24.66 6.58
CA GLN A 115 1.27 -23.35 6.61
C GLN A 115 2.08 -23.12 7.91
N TRP A 116 1.67 -23.75 9.02
CA TRP A 116 2.23 -23.47 10.35
C TRP A 116 3.20 -24.54 10.86
N HIS A 117 3.14 -25.78 10.35
CA HIS A 117 3.86 -26.92 10.94
C HIS A 117 5.00 -27.51 10.09
N HIS A 118 5.28 -26.99 8.90
CA HIS A 118 6.34 -27.51 8.00
C HIS A 118 6.25 -29.02 7.73
N TYR A 119 5.08 -29.63 7.89
CA TYR A 119 4.89 -31.07 7.73
C TYR A 119 4.91 -31.45 6.25
N PRO A 120 5.72 -32.43 5.83
CA PRO A 120 5.80 -32.78 4.42
C PRO A 120 4.56 -33.51 3.95
N ILE A 121 4.02 -33.10 2.80
CA ILE A 121 2.94 -33.83 2.12
C ILE A 121 3.58 -35.06 1.45
N CYS A 122 3.20 -36.24 1.91
CA CYS A 122 3.70 -37.55 1.52
C CYS A 122 2.70 -38.34 0.66
N ASN A 123 1.43 -37.89 0.55
CA ASN A 123 0.43 -38.51 -0.34
C ASN A 123 0.28 -37.73 -1.66
N LYS A 124 0.53 -38.42 -2.78
CA LYS A 124 0.39 -37.90 -4.14
C LYS A 124 -1.03 -37.44 -4.47
N ASP A 125 -2.04 -38.27 -4.22
CA ASP A 125 -3.43 -37.96 -4.55
C ASP A 125 -3.97 -36.77 -3.74
N LEU A 126 -3.56 -36.66 -2.47
CA LEU A 126 -3.87 -35.51 -1.63
C LEU A 126 -3.25 -34.24 -2.21
N PHE A 127 -1.98 -34.27 -2.60
CA PHE A 127 -1.32 -33.13 -3.23
C PHE A 127 -2.02 -32.71 -4.53
N LEU A 128 -2.30 -33.66 -5.43
CA LEU A 128 -2.97 -33.41 -6.70
C LEU A 128 -4.38 -32.84 -6.50
N MET A 129 -5.12 -33.36 -5.52
CA MET A 129 -6.43 -32.84 -5.18
C MET A 129 -6.35 -31.41 -4.65
N LEU A 130 -5.37 -31.11 -3.80
CA LEU A 130 -5.17 -29.79 -3.22
C LEU A 130 -4.75 -28.76 -4.26
N ILE A 131 -3.79 -29.07 -5.13
CA ILE A 131 -3.25 -28.13 -6.11
C ILE A 131 -4.24 -27.77 -7.22
N LYS A 132 -5.21 -28.66 -7.48
CA LYS A 132 -6.32 -28.42 -8.42
C LYS A 132 -7.41 -27.52 -7.86
N THR A 133 -7.38 -27.16 -6.56
CA THR A 133 -8.35 -26.24 -5.97
C THR A 133 -7.92 -24.77 -6.09
N LYS A 134 -8.85 -23.90 -6.52
CA LYS A 134 -8.59 -22.48 -6.82
C LYS A 134 -8.10 -21.59 -5.66
N SER A 135 -8.11 -22.04 -4.40
CA SER A 135 -7.60 -21.23 -3.28
C SER A 135 -6.37 -21.82 -2.57
N TYR A 136 -5.73 -22.81 -3.16
CA TYR A 136 -4.48 -23.37 -2.62
C TYR A 136 -3.32 -22.37 -2.77
N ASN A 137 -2.63 -22.08 -1.67
CA ASN A 137 -1.45 -21.22 -1.67
C ASN A 137 -0.32 -21.92 -2.42
N THR A 138 0.18 -21.31 -3.48
CA THR A 138 0.93 -22.00 -4.52
C THR A 138 2.39 -22.33 -4.19
N TYR A 139 2.84 -22.15 -2.93
CA TYR A 139 4.20 -22.45 -2.46
C TYR A 139 4.34 -23.80 -1.74
N TYR A 140 3.27 -24.60 -1.61
CA TYR A 140 3.33 -25.87 -0.88
C TYR A 140 4.19 -26.94 -1.55
N PHE A 141 4.47 -26.84 -2.86
CA PHE A 141 5.43 -27.74 -3.53
C PHE A 141 6.82 -27.69 -2.88
N LYS A 142 7.20 -26.55 -2.26
CA LYS A 142 8.43 -26.46 -1.46
C LYS A 142 8.50 -27.52 -0.35
N TYR A 143 7.36 -27.84 0.26
CA TYR A 143 7.24 -28.69 1.44
C TYR A 143 6.80 -30.12 1.12
N ILE A 144 6.56 -30.51 -0.14
CA ILE A 144 6.23 -31.91 -0.47
C ILE A 144 7.41 -32.85 -0.19
N ASP A 145 7.14 -34.12 0.14
CA ASP A 145 8.16 -35.15 0.36
C ASP A 145 9.14 -35.21 -0.84
N PRO A 146 10.47 -35.22 -0.60
CA PRO A 146 11.47 -35.31 -1.66
C PRO A 146 11.27 -36.45 -2.67
N LYS A 147 10.68 -37.58 -2.26
CA LYS A 147 10.36 -38.71 -3.16
C LYS A 147 9.30 -38.34 -4.18
N LEU A 148 8.35 -37.48 -3.81
CA LEU A 148 7.28 -37.00 -4.67
C LEU A 148 7.72 -35.81 -5.55
N LYS A 149 8.80 -35.11 -5.20
CA LYS A 149 9.37 -34.01 -6.02
C LYS A 149 9.93 -34.46 -7.37
N ASN A 150 10.02 -35.76 -7.62
CA ASN A 150 10.45 -36.34 -8.89
C ASN A 150 9.28 -36.92 -9.70
N ASP A 151 8.05 -36.89 -9.17
CA ASP A 151 6.87 -37.37 -9.89
C ASP A 151 6.45 -36.35 -10.96
N GLU A 152 6.42 -36.78 -12.21
CA GLU A 152 6.19 -35.91 -13.36
C GLU A 152 4.81 -35.24 -13.34
N GLU A 153 3.78 -35.95 -12.87
CA GLU A 153 2.41 -35.42 -12.80
C GLU A 153 2.30 -34.35 -11.71
N ILE A 154 2.92 -34.58 -10.55
CA ILE A 154 2.97 -33.60 -9.46
C ILE A 154 3.69 -32.33 -9.93
N ILE A 155 4.83 -32.47 -10.60
CA ILE A 155 5.61 -31.35 -11.13
C ILE A 155 4.79 -30.58 -12.16
N TYR A 156 4.17 -31.27 -13.12
CA TYR A 156 3.37 -30.67 -14.17
C TYR A 156 2.22 -29.82 -13.60
N GLU A 157 1.42 -30.40 -12.71
CA GLU A 157 0.30 -29.70 -12.05
C GLU A 157 0.80 -28.55 -11.17
N ALA A 158 1.98 -28.70 -10.55
CA ALA A 158 2.58 -27.64 -9.75
C ALA A 158 3.02 -26.43 -10.56
N LEU A 159 3.63 -26.66 -11.73
CA LEU A 159 4.05 -25.59 -12.64
C LEU A 159 2.85 -24.90 -13.31
N ILE A 160 1.79 -25.65 -13.65
CA ILE A 160 0.55 -25.08 -14.18
C ILE A 160 -0.19 -24.23 -13.15
N SER A 161 -0.17 -24.64 -11.88
CA SER A 161 -0.78 -23.87 -10.80
C SER A 161 0.04 -22.61 -10.48
N ASN A 162 1.37 -22.72 -10.47
CA ASN A 162 2.28 -21.60 -10.26
C ASN A 162 3.67 -21.86 -10.83
N GLY A 163 4.03 -21.11 -11.87
CA GLY A 163 5.32 -21.23 -12.55
C GLY A 163 6.53 -21.01 -11.66
N LEU A 164 6.39 -20.29 -10.54
CA LEU A 164 7.49 -20.10 -9.58
C LEU A 164 7.89 -21.37 -8.83
N ASN A 165 7.07 -22.42 -8.88
CA ASN A 165 7.45 -23.73 -8.34
C ASN A 165 8.67 -24.33 -9.04
N LEU A 166 9.04 -23.81 -10.22
CA LEU A 166 10.29 -24.15 -10.91
C LEU A 166 11.53 -23.93 -10.02
N GLU A 167 11.49 -23.03 -9.03
CA GLU A 167 12.57 -22.87 -8.06
C GLU A 167 12.91 -24.19 -7.33
N PHE A 168 11.89 -24.98 -6.99
CA PHE A 168 11.97 -26.12 -6.08
C PHE A 168 12.00 -27.49 -6.76
N VAL A 169 11.80 -27.56 -8.08
CA VAL A 169 11.87 -28.83 -8.83
C VAL A 169 13.33 -29.28 -9.01
N ASN A 170 13.51 -30.56 -9.36
CA ASN A 170 14.82 -31.15 -9.58
C ASN A 170 15.52 -30.58 -10.84
N ASN A 171 16.82 -30.86 -10.97
CA ASN A 171 17.63 -30.36 -12.09
C ASN A 171 17.26 -30.99 -13.44
N GLU A 172 16.71 -32.21 -13.44
CA GLU A 172 16.26 -32.89 -14.66
C GLU A 172 15.07 -32.13 -15.29
N THR A 173 14.08 -31.77 -14.48
CA THR A 173 12.95 -30.92 -14.87
C THR A 173 13.41 -29.52 -15.28
N LYS A 174 14.34 -28.90 -14.55
CA LYS A 174 14.92 -27.59 -14.95
C LYS A 174 15.68 -27.64 -16.28
N ASN A 175 16.06 -28.84 -16.71
CA ASN A 175 16.66 -29.11 -18.00
C ASN A 175 15.63 -29.59 -19.05
N ASN A 176 14.38 -29.85 -18.68
CA ASN A 176 13.33 -30.19 -19.64
C ASN A 176 12.71 -28.91 -20.22
N LYS A 177 12.85 -28.72 -21.53
CA LYS A 177 12.37 -27.51 -22.23
C LYS A 177 10.85 -27.33 -22.11
N ASP A 178 10.07 -28.41 -22.20
CA ASP A 178 8.60 -28.34 -22.15
C ASP A 178 8.12 -27.93 -20.76
N MET A 179 8.74 -28.49 -19.71
CA MET A 179 8.45 -28.11 -18.32
C MET A 179 8.82 -26.66 -18.04
N VAL A 180 9.97 -26.21 -18.56
CA VAL A 180 10.37 -24.80 -18.47
C VAL A 180 9.38 -23.90 -19.20
N LEU A 181 8.92 -24.28 -20.39
CA LEU A 181 7.92 -23.53 -21.15
C LEU A 181 6.58 -23.44 -20.41
N ILE A 182 6.13 -24.51 -19.75
CA ILE A 182 4.92 -24.49 -18.91
C ILE A 182 5.09 -23.46 -17.78
N ALA A 183 6.24 -23.48 -17.10
CA ALA A 183 6.51 -22.57 -15.99
C ALA A 183 6.53 -21.10 -16.44
N VAL A 184 7.27 -20.76 -17.50
CA VAL A 184 7.38 -19.36 -17.97
C VAL A 184 6.10 -18.84 -18.63
N ASN A 185 5.30 -19.71 -19.26
CA ASN A 185 3.98 -19.34 -19.78
C ASN A 185 2.93 -19.18 -18.69
N ASN A 186 3.15 -19.76 -17.51
CA ASN A 186 2.34 -19.49 -16.32
C ASN A 186 2.77 -18.18 -15.63
N ASP A 187 4.07 -17.99 -15.40
CA ASP A 187 4.64 -16.78 -14.80
C ASP A 187 6.04 -16.52 -15.37
N GLY A 188 6.21 -15.40 -16.10
CA GLY A 188 7.46 -15.06 -16.77
C GLY A 188 8.65 -14.87 -15.82
N ARG A 189 8.40 -14.60 -14.53
CA ARG A 189 9.48 -14.52 -13.52
C ARG A 189 10.13 -15.86 -13.25
N ALA A 190 9.49 -16.98 -13.64
CA ALA A 190 10.09 -18.30 -13.59
C ALA A 190 11.40 -18.39 -14.40
N LEU A 191 11.61 -17.48 -15.37
CA LEU A 191 12.87 -17.35 -16.10
C LEU A 191 14.08 -17.19 -15.16
N LYS A 192 13.93 -16.61 -13.97
CA LYS A 192 15.01 -16.50 -12.98
C LYS A 192 15.55 -17.86 -12.52
N PHE A 193 14.74 -18.91 -12.57
CA PHE A 193 15.05 -20.22 -11.99
C PHE A 193 15.40 -21.29 -13.03
N VAL A 194 15.40 -20.94 -14.32
CA VAL A 194 15.76 -21.88 -15.39
C VAL A 194 17.26 -22.19 -15.37
N ASN A 195 17.65 -23.32 -15.95
CA ASN A 195 19.07 -23.61 -16.15
C ASN A 195 19.72 -22.57 -17.07
N ALA A 196 20.98 -22.23 -16.80
CA ALA A 196 21.71 -21.17 -17.51
C ALA A 196 21.63 -21.26 -19.05
N ARG A 197 21.64 -22.48 -19.60
CA ARG A 197 21.52 -22.70 -21.06
C ARG A 197 20.23 -22.14 -21.67
N PHE A 198 19.15 -22.08 -20.90
CA PHE A 198 17.85 -21.60 -21.39
C PHE A 198 17.71 -20.07 -21.35
N HIS A 199 18.65 -19.35 -20.73
CA HIS A 199 18.74 -17.90 -20.89
C HIS A 199 19.21 -17.47 -22.28
N GLU A 200 19.72 -18.42 -23.08
CA GLU A 200 20.08 -18.24 -24.49
C GLU A 200 19.01 -18.80 -25.45
N ASP A 201 17.99 -19.50 -24.93
CA ASP A 201 16.89 -20.02 -25.74
C ASP A 201 15.87 -18.90 -26.00
N LYS A 202 15.82 -18.45 -27.25
CA LYS A 202 14.94 -17.36 -27.69
C LYS A 202 13.47 -17.65 -27.40
N GLU A 203 13.02 -18.89 -27.56
CA GLU A 203 11.61 -19.25 -27.39
C GLU A 203 11.18 -19.10 -25.92
N ILE A 204 12.00 -19.63 -25.00
CA ILE A 204 11.75 -19.54 -23.56
C ILE A 204 11.77 -18.09 -23.09
N VAL A 205 12.80 -17.32 -23.49
CA VAL A 205 12.94 -15.92 -23.08
C VAL A 205 11.79 -15.08 -23.64
N LEU A 206 11.42 -15.27 -24.90
CA LEU A 206 10.31 -14.55 -25.51
C LEU A 206 8.97 -14.90 -24.85
N ALA A 207 8.73 -16.18 -24.53
CA ALA A 207 7.54 -16.62 -23.79
C ALA A 207 7.47 -15.96 -22.41
N ALA A 208 8.58 -15.96 -21.66
CA ALA A 208 8.67 -15.32 -20.36
C ALA A 208 8.39 -13.82 -20.42
N VAL A 209 9.00 -13.11 -21.38
CA VAL A 209 8.83 -11.67 -21.57
C VAL A 209 7.39 -11.33 -21.96
N LYS A 210 6.80 -12.07 -22.91
CA LYS A 210 5.38 -11.88 -23.30
C LYS A 210 4.45 -12.13 -22.13
N LYS A 211 4.74 -13.15 -21.31
CA LYS A 211 3.87 -13.53 -20.18
C LYS A 211 3.92 -12.53 -19.04
N GLY A 212 5.12 -12.09 -18.64
CA GLY A 212 5.39 -11.32 -17.43
C GLY A 212 4.87 -11.94 -16.13
N SER A 213 4.78 -11.16 -15.05
CA SER A 213 4.29 -11.68 -13.77
C SER A 213 2.81 -12.02 -13.79
N ASN A 214 2.45 -13.09 -13.09
CA ASN A 214 1.06 -13.48 -12.90
C ASN A 214 0.44 -12.71 -11.72
N HIS A 215 -0.48 -11.79 -12.01
CA HIS A 215 -1.13 -10.91 -11.03
C HIS A 215 -2.24 -11.58 -10.19
N ASN A 216 -2.57 -12.84 -10.47
CA ASN A 216 -3.64 -13.57 -9.76
C ASN A 216 -3.16 -14.31 -8.49
N ASN A 217 -1.98 -14.00 -7.96
CA ASN A 217 -1.50 -14.60 -6.71
C ASN A 217 -1.94 -13.74 -5.50
N PRO A 218 -2.89 -14.21 -4.66
CA PRO A 218 -3.52 -13.41 -3.60
C PRO A 218 -2.62 -13.08 -2.39
N TYR A 219 -1.36 -13.52 -2.37
CA TYR A 219 -0.44 -13.34 -1.24
C TYR A 219 0.67 -12.31 -1.43
N HIS A 220 0.69 -11.57 -2.54
CA HIS A 220 1.63 -10.45 -2.68
C HIS A 220 0.93 -9.15 -2.29
N ILE A 221 1.13 -8.75 -1.04
CA ILE A 221 0.77 -7.42 -0.56
C ILE A 221 1.72 -6.43 -1.26
N ILE A 222 1.13 -5.34 -1.78
CA ILE A 222 1.73 -4.13 -2.36
C ILE A 222 1.95 -4.15 -3.90
N PRO A 223 1.16 -3.36 -4.67
CA PRO A 223 1.33 -3.10 -6.11
C PRO A 223 2.73 -2.61 -6.55
N TYR A 224 3.54 -2.12 -5.61
CA TYR A 224 4.87 -1.57 -5.84
C TYR A 224 5.93 -2.66 -6.10
N ILE A 225 5.91 -3.77 -5.34
CA ILE A 225 6.86 -4.87 -5.50
C ILE A 225 6.59 -5.64 -6.80
N MET A 226 5.32 -5.74 -7.20
CA MET A 226 4.90 -6.42 -8.43
C MET A 226 5.44 -5.74 -9.70
N ARG A 227 5.44 -4.39 -9.75
CA ARG A 227 6.00 -3.64 -10.89
C ARG A 227 7.51 -3.79 -11.04
N GLN A 228 8.24 -3.86 -9.92
CA GLN A 228 9.69 -4.06 -9.96
C GLN A 228 10.10 -5.45 -10.47
N ASN A 229 9.25 -6.46 -10.32
CA ASN A 229 9.57 -7.81 -10.76
C ASN A 229 9.34 -8.02 -12.27
N ASP A 230 8.38 -7.31 -12.89
CA ASP A 230 8.24 -7.27 -14.36
C ASP A 230 9.39 -6.52 -15.04
N GLU A 231 10.03 -5.59 -14.33
CA GLU A 231 11.22 -4.86 -14.79
C GLU A 231 12.43 -5.79 -14.95
N GLN A 232 12.52 -6.88 -14.19
CA GLN A 232 13.73 -7.71 -14.12
C GLN A 232 13.74 -8.91 -15.10
N ILE A 233 12.65 -9.22 -15.80
CA ILE A 233 12.57 -10.44 -16.62
C ILE A 233 13.62 -10.41 -17.74
N LEU A 234 13.75 -9.30 -18.46
CA LEU A 234 14.77 -9.15 -19.50
C LEU A 234 16.19 -9.19 -18.93
N SER A 235 16.39 -8.83 -17.66
CA SER A 235 17.70 -8.86 -17.00
C SER A 235 18.30 -10.28 -16.95
N HIS A 236 17.45 -11.32 -16.94
CA HIS A 236 17.85 -12.73 -16.94
C HIS A 236 18.17 -13.29 -18.33
N ALA A 237 17.86 -12.57 -19.41
CA ALA A 237 18.24 -13.00 -20.76
C ALA A 237 19.75 -12.87 -21.00
N SER A 238 20.28 -13.71 -21.89
CA SER A 238 21.68 -13.61 -22.33
C SER A 238 21.98 -12.27 -23.01
N VAL A 239 23.26 -11.90 -23.05
CA VAL A 239 23.72 -10.66 -23.72
C VAL A 239 23.32 -10.63 -25.19
N GLN A 240 23.30 -11.80 -25.85
CA GLN A 240 22.88 -11.92 -27.26
C GLN A 240 21.39 -11.65 -27.43
N LEU A 241 20.55 -12.21 -26.55
CA LEU A 241 19.09 -12.02 -26.63
C LEU A 241 18.64 -10.62 -26.19
N LYS A 242 19.42 -9.93 -25.37
CA LYS A 242 19.23 -8.49 -25.08
C LYS A 242 19.48 -7.58 -26.30
N LYS A 243 20.06 -8.12 -27.38
CA LYS A 243 20.17 -7.49 -28.71
C LYS A 243 19.11 -7.96 -29.70
N ASP A 244 18.28 -8.95 -29.33
CA ASP A 244 17.20 -9.42 -30.20
C ASP A 244 16.04 -8.41 -30.15
N ARG A 245 15.75 -7.83 -31.31
CA ARG A 245 14.76 -6.76 -31.45
C ARG A 245 13.35 -7.21 -31.04
N GLU A 246 12.97 -8.45 -31.33
CA GLU A 246 11.64 -8.97 -31.02
C GLU A 246 11.45 -9.13 -29.51
N ILE A 247 12.47 -9.65 -28.83
CA ILE A 247 12.46 -9.78 -27.36
C ILE A 247 12.38 -8.40 -26.70
N VAL A 248 13.21 -7.45 -27.16
CA VAL A 248 13.23 -6.09 -26.59
C VAL A 248 11.90 -5.38 -26.84
N LEU A 249 11.33 -5.47 -28.05
CA LEU A 249 10.01 -4.93 -28.36
C LEU A 249 8.92 -5.51 -27.46
N ALA A 250 8.91 -6.83 -27.24
CA ALA A 250 7.96 -7.46 -26.35
C ALA A 250 8.12 -6.94 -24.90
N ALA A 251 9.36 -6.77 -24.44
CA ALA A 251 9.66 -6.30 -23.09
C ALA A 251 9.24 -4.84 -22.86
N VAL A 252 9.57 -3.93 -23.77
CA VAL A 252 9.26 -2.50 -23.62
C VAL A 252 7.78 -2.18 -23.80
N ASN A 253 7.06 -2.96 -24.61
CA ASN A 253 5.59 -2.86 -24.74
C ASN A 253 4.88 -3.23 -23.45
N ARG A 254 5.42 -4.19 -22.70
CA ARG A 254 4.85 -4.56 -21.40
C ARG A 254 5.22 -3.54 -20.33
N PHE A 255 6.50 -3.18 -20.25
CA PHE A 255 6.99 -2.22 -19.28
C PHE A 255 8.23 -1.50 -19.79
N SER A 256 8.09 -0.22 -20.10
CA SER A 256 9.10 0.54 -20.84
C SER A 256 10.45 0.68 -20.14
N LYS A 257 10.51 0.53 -18.80
CA LYS A 257 11.78 0.49 -18.06
C LYS A 257 12.65 -0.73 -18.38
N ASN A 258 12.11 -1.77 -19.03
CA ASN A 258 12.94 -2.88 -19.54
C ASN A 258 14.02 -2.40 -20.53
N ILE A 259 13.90 -1.18 -21.07
CA ILE A 259 14.96 -0.54 -21.87
C ILE A 259 16.31 -0.46 -21.12
N TYR A 260 16.33 -0.45 -19.77
CA TYR A 260 17.56 -0.49 -18.97
C TYR A 260 18.34 -1.80 -19.11
N HIS A 261 17.65 -2.88 -19.46
CA HIS A 261 18.24 -4.21 -19.61
C HIS A 261 18.46 -4.59 -21.08
N ALA A 262 17.92 -3.81 -22.00
CA ALA A 262 18.17 -3.94 -23.43
C ALA A 262 19.58 -3.46 -23.78
N ASN A 263 20.10 -3.91 -24.92
CA ASN A 263 21.37 -3.40 -25.43
C ASN A 263 21.24 -1.92 -25.83
N ILE A 264 22.30 -1.13 -25.59
CA ILE A 264 22.35 0.31 -25.88
C ILE A 264 22.10 0.66 -27.36
N VAL A 265 22.28 -0.29 -28.28
CA VAL A 265 21.90 -0.08 -29.70
C VAL A 265 20.44 0.36 -29.86
N PHE A 266 19.54 -0.07 -28.98
CA PHE A 266 18.12 0.30 -29.03
C PHE A 266 17.83 1.70 -28.51
N TYR A 267 18.83 2.40 -27.96
CA TYR A 267 18.69 3.80 -27.55
C TYR A 267 18.66 4.74 -28.78
N ASP A 268 19.07 4.22 -29.95
CA ASP A 268 18.97 4.90 -31.24
C ASP A 268 17.91 4.26 -32.17
N ASP A 269 17.17 3.22 -31.73
CA ASP A 269 16.05 2.63 -32.49
C ASP A 269 14.80 3.48 -32.29
N TYR A 270 14.33 4.10 -33.37
CA TYR A 270 13.20 5.03 -33.34
C TYR A 270 11.91 4.37 -32.84
N GLU A 271 11.54 3.20 -33.35
CA GLU A 271 10.26 2.57 -33.03
C GLU A 271 10.23 2.12 -31.56
N ILE A 272 11.32 1.50 -31.09
CA ILE A 272 11.44 1.11 -29.68
C ILE A 272 11.41 2.35 -28.79
N MET A 273 12.20 3.37 -29.11
CA MET A 273 12.26 4.56 -28.27
C MET A 273 10.93 5.32 -28.27
N PHE A 274 10.20 5.33 -29.40
CA PHE A 274 8.89 5.94 -29.49
C PHE A 274 7.88 5.27 -28.54
N ILE A 275 7.83 3.92 -28.51
CA ILE A 275 7.01 3.17 -27.57
C ILE A 275 7.42 3.47 -26.11
N VAL A 276 8.74 3.51 -25.86
CA VAL A 276 9.31 3.74 -24.53
C VAL A 276 8.89 5.11 -23.99
N VAL A 277 9.07 6.18 -24.77
CA VAL A 277 8.74 7.55 -24.31
C VAL A 277 7.24 7.82 -24.29
N SER A 278 6.46 7.15 -25.15
CA SER A 278 4.99 7.29 -25.16
C SER A 278 4.35 6.76 -23.88
N ASN A 279 4.97 5.76 -23.25
CA ASN A 279 4.52 5.19 -21.98
C ASN A 279 5.19 5.84 -20.76
N ASN A 280 6.42 6.33 -20.91
CA ASN A 280 7.12 7.09 -19.87
C ASN A 280 8.09 8.12 -20.49
N GLY A 281 7.63 9.37 -20.58
CA GLY A 281 8.36 10.45 -21.27
C GLY A 281 9.74 10.76 -20.70
N LEU A 282 9.97 10.50 -19.40
CA LEU A 282 11.27 10.74 -18.77
C LEU A 282 12.38 9.84 -19.33
N LEU A 283 12.03 8.72 -19.98
CA LEU A 283 12.99 7.83 -20.62
C LEU A 283 13.62 8.44 -21.89
N LEU A 284 13.18 9.61 -22.33
CA LEU A 284 13.87 10.40 -23.35
C LEU A 284 15.34 10.69 -22.98
N GLU A 285 15.67 10.71 -21.68
CA GLU A 285 17.05 10.80 -21.18
C GLU A 285 18.02 9.83 -21.86
N TYR A 286 17.56 8.61 -22.12
CA TYR A 286 18.38 7.52 -22.65
C TYR A 286 18.46 7.53 -24.17
N ALA A 287 17.57 8.23 -24.86
CA ALA A 287 17.60 8.32 -26.31
C ALA A 287 18.93 8.92 -26.81
N SER A 288 19.38 8.48 -27.97
CA SER A 288 20.54 9.05 -28.66
C SER A 288 20.34 10.55 -28.93
N ASP A 289 21.43 11.29 -29.10
CA ASP A 289 21.34 12.72 -29.45
C ASP A 289 20.57 12.96 -30.75
N ARG A 290 20.74 12.05 -31.73
CA ARG A 290 19.99 12.04 -32.99
C ARG A 290 18.48 11.93 -32.76
N LEU A 291 18.05 11.06 -31.83
CA LEU A 291 16.64 10.87 -31.50
C LEU A 291 16.08 12.00 -30.61
N LYS A 292 16.88 12.59 -29.73
CA LYS A 292 16.52 13.81 -28.97
C LYS A 292 16.30 15.03 -29.86
N GLU A 293 16.77 14.96 -31.10
CA GLU A 293 16.52 15.93 -32.16
C GLU A 293 15.31 15.63 -33.05
N ASN A 294 14.65 14.48 -32.86
CA ASN A 294 13.46 14.09 -33.60
C ASN A 294 12.21 14.73 -32.99
N TYR A 295 11.46 15.46 -33.81
CA TYR A 295 10.29 16.22 -33.37
C TYR A 295 9.19 15.32 -32.79
N GLU A 296 8.81 14.25 -33.50
CA GLU A 296 7.71 13.38 -33.11
C GLU A 296 8.01 12.63 -31.80
N LEU A 297 9.25 12.16 -31.66
CA LEU A 297 9.71 11.48 -30.45
C LEU A 297 9.67 12.42 -29.22
N VAL A 298 10.22 13.64 -29.37
CA VAL A 298 10.21 14.63 -28.28
C VAL A 298 8.77 15.04 -27.97
N MET A 299 7.93 15.25 -28.98
CA MET A 299 6.51 15.57 -28.80
C MET A 299 5.77 14.46 -28.04
N ALA A 300 6.00 13.19 -28.39
CA ALA A 300 5.43 12.05 -27.68
C ALA A 300 5.88 12.01 -26.20
N ALA A 301 7.17 12.24 -25.96
CA ALA A 301 7.74 12.27 -24.61
C ALA A 301 7.12 13.39 -23.75
N VAL A 302 7.08 14.64 -24.24
CA VAL A 302 6.52 15.77 -23.48
C VAL A 302 5.00 15.70 -23.32
N SER A 303 4.32 15.06 -24.27
CA SER A 303 2.88 14.80 -24.18
C SER A 303 2.54 13.80 -23.08
N ASN A 304 3.42 12.82 -22.83
CA ASN A 304 3.29 11.89 -21.71
C ASN A 304 3.70 12.56 -20.39
N ASN A 305 4.84 13.27 -20.37
CA ASN A 305 5.34 13.97 -19.19
C ASN A 305 6.12 15.24 -19.60
N GLY A 306 5.57 16.41 -19.26
CA GLY A 306 6.18 17.71 -19.62
C GLY A 306 7.61 17.91 -19.12
N ASP A 307 8.02 17.28 -18.00
CA ASP A 307 9.41 17.36 -17.50
C ASP A 307 10.42 16.64 -18.41
N ALA A 308 9.96 15.83 -19.36
CA ALA A 308 10.81 15.21 -20.37
C ALA A 308 11.55 16.25 -21.23
N ILE A 309 11.04 17.48 -21.33
CA ILE A 309 11.66 18.55 -22.12
C ILE A 309 13.11 18.84 -21.72
N LYS A 310 13.48 18.60 -20.45
CA LYS A 310 14.84 18.81 -19.95
C LYS A 310 15.88 17.90 -20.61
N TYR A 311 15.44 16.80 -21.21
CA TYR A 311 16.28 15.85 -21.94
C TYR A 311 16.22 16.06 -23.47
N ALA A 312 15.33 16.91 -23.96
CA ALA A 312 15.23 17.21 -25.38
C ALA A 312 16.44 18.02 -25.85
N HIS A 313 16.73 17.97 -27.15
CA HIS A 313 17.78 18.81 -27.71
C HIS A 313 17.46 20.30 -27.49
N LYS A 314 18.49 21.11 -27.21
CA LYS A 314 18.39 22.54 -26.86
C LYS A 314 17.50 23.38 -27.79
N LYS A 315 17.38 23.01 -29.07
CA LYS A 315 16.51 23.68 -30.05
C LYS A 315 15.03 23.69 -29.64
N TYR A 316 14.60 22.71 -28.84
CA TYR A 316 13.22 22.61 -28.35
C TYR A 316 12.95 23.41 -27.09
N LEU A 317 13.99 23.90 -26.39
CA LEU A 317 13.85 24.78 -25.22
C LEU A 317 13.43 26.21 -25.59
N GLU A 318 13.37 26.50 -26.90
CA GLU A 318 12.84 27.74 -27.48
C GLU A 318 11.65 27.47 -28.43
N ASN A 319 11.21 26.21 -28.55
CA ASN A 319 10.11 25.85 -29.44
C ASN A 319 8.77 26.01 -28.71
N GLU A 320 7.97 26.99 -29.12
CA GLU A 320 6.71 27.34 -28.46
C GLU A 320 5.71 26.17 -28.41
N GLU A 321 5.57 25.39 -29.48
CA GLU A 321 4.60 24.29 -29.57
C GLU A 321 4.94 23.16 -28.57
N ILE A 322 6.20 22.71 -28.55
CA ILE A 322 6.69 21.70 -27.60
C ILE A 322 6.56 22.21 -26.17
N ILE A 323 6.89 23.47 -25.92
CA ILE A 323 6.80 24.06 -24.58
C ILE A 323 5.34 24.14 -24.13
N LEU A 324 4.42 24.60 -24.98
CA LEU A 324 2.99 24.64 -24.70
C LEU A 324 2.44 23.25 -24.37
N LYS A 325 2.86 22.24 -25.12
CA LYS A 325 2.48 20.84 -24.83
C LYS A 325 3.08 20.34 -23.52
N ALA A 326 4.31 20.73 -23.19
CA ALA A 326 4.94 20.35 -21.94
C ALA A 326 4.27 21.03 -20.73
N VAL A 327 4.06 22.35 -20.76
CA VAL A 327 3.46 23.11 -19.63
C VAL A 327 2.00 22.74 -19.37
N SER A 328 1.28 22.20 -20.37
CA SER A 328 -0.09 21.71 -20.19
C SER A 328 -0.15 20.35 -19.48
N ASN A 329 0.99 19.67 -19.29
CA ASN A 329 1.06 18.35 -18.66
C ASN A 329 1.97 18.29 -17.41
N CYS A 330 2.64 19.38 -17.03
CA CYS A 330 3.49 19.42 -15.83
C CYS A 330 3.73 20.84 -15.28
N CYS A 331 3.96 20.95 -13.97
CA CYS A 331 4.09 22.21 -13.23
C CYS A 331 5.51 22.79 -13.13
N HIS A 332 6.56 22.11 -13.58
CA HIS A 332 7.96 22.58 -13.43
C HIS A 332 8.73 22.76 -14.73
N VAL A 333 8.04 22.76 -15.86
CA VAL A 333 8.64 22.85 -17.21
C VAL A 333 9.41 24.17 -17.40
N LEU A 334 8.89 25.27 -16.86
CA LEU A 334 9.45 26.62 -17.08
C LEU A 334 10.87 26.81 -16.52
N LYS A 335 11.31 25.98 -15.57
CA LYS A 335 12.69 26.02 -15.06
C LYS A 335 13.72 25.49 -16.05
N HIS A 336 13.27 24.76 -17.07
CA HIS A 336 14.12 24.09 -18.06
C HIS A 336 14.17 24.80 -19.42
N VAL A 337 13.22 25.70 -19.68
CA VAL A 337 13.13 26.41 -20.96
C VAL A 337 13.94 27.70 -20.94
N HIS A 338 14.24 28.23 -22.12
CA HIS A 338 14.96 29.50 -22.21
C HIS A 338 14.13 30.65 -21.61
N TYR A 339 14.76 31.55 -20.84
CA TYR A 339 14.07 32.62 -20.08
C TYR A 339 13.18 33.54 -20.94
N LYS A 340 13.46 33.66 -22.25
CA LYS A 340 12.62 34.40 -23.21
C LYS A 340 11.21 33.82 -23.29
N MET A 341 11.06 32.50 -23.15
CA MET A 341 9.76 31.81 -23.19
C MET A 341 8.88 32.21 -22.00
N CYS A 342 9.49 32.52 -20.85
CA CYS A 342 8.79 33.01 -19.66
C CYS A 342 8.26 34.46 -19.80
N LYS A 343 8.52 35.11 -20.94
CA LYS A 343 7.96 36.42 -21.30
C LYS A 343 6.77 36.31 -22.26
N ILE A 344 6.51 35.12 -22.79
CA ILE A 344 5.42 34.87 -23.73
C ILE A 344 4.14 34.61 -22.95
N GLU A 345 3.11 35.40 -23.24
CA GLU A 345 1.85 35.38 -22.47
C GLU A 345 1.11 34.05 -22.55
N ILE A 346 0.99 33.46 -23.74
CA ILE A 346 0.27 32.20 -23.93
C ILE A 346 0.93 31.05 -23.15
N ILE A 347 2.27 31.01 -23.10
CA ILE A 347 3.03 30.01 -22.33
C ILE A 347 2.78 30.19 -20.83
N ILE A 348 2.92 31.42 -20.32
CA ILE A 348 2.74 31.71 -18.89
C ILE A 348 1.31 31.45 -18.45
N ARG A 349 0.31 31.88 -19.22
CA ARG A 349 -1.11 31.60 -18.92
C ARG A 349 -1.40 30.11 -18.89
N THR A 350 -0.92 29.36 -19.88
CA THR A 350 -1.09 27.90 -19.93
C THR A 350 -0.46 27.22 -18.71
N ALA A 351 0.77 27.60 -18.36
CA ALA A 351 1.47 27.06 -17.19
C ALA A 351 0.76 27.40 -15.87
N ILE A 352 0.27 28.63 -15.71
CA ILE A 352 -0.46 29.08 -14.51
C ILE A 352 -1.82 28.38 -14.39
N ASN A 353 -2.52 28.17 -15.51
CA ASN A 353 -3.78 27.41 -15.53
C ASN A 353 -3.57 25.96 -15.09
N TYR A 354 -2.44 25.34 -15.45
CA TYR A 354 -2.09 24.01 -14.95
C TYR A 354 -1.76 24.04 -13.45
N SER A 355 -0.93 24.99 -13.00
CA SER A 355 -0.63 25.19 -11.58
C SER A 355 -0.14 26.62 -11.30
N GLY A 356 -0.78 27.29 -10.34
CA GLY A 356 -0.47 28.68 -9.97
C GLY A 356 0.96 28.91 -9.48
N ILE A 357 1.66 27.87 -9.01
CA ILE A 357 3.07 27.96 -8.61
C ILE A 357 4.00 28.39 -9.76
N ASN A 358 3.57 28.23 -11.02
CA ASN A 358 4.31 28.68 -12.19
C ASN A 358 4.50 30.20 -12.26
N LEU A 359 3.75 30.98 -11.48
CA LEU A 359 3.96 32.43 -11.35
C LEU A 359 5.40 32.77 -10.91
N GLN A 360 6.09 31.88 -10.20
CA GLN A 360 7.49 32.07 -9.78
C GLN A 360 8.48 32.25 -10.94
N TYR A 361 8.15 31.75 -12.13
CA TYR A 361 8.99 31.85 -13.33
C TYR A 361 8.56 33.00 -14.25
N ALA A 362 7.40 33.59 -13.98
CA ALA A 362 6.86 34.64 -14.82
C ALA A 362 7.66 35.95 -14.67
N SER A 363 7.73 36.74 -15.74
CA SER A 363 8.36 38.06 -15.67
C SER A 363 7.57 39.03 -14.76
N ASN A 364 8.23 40.06 -14.25
CA ASN A 364 7.61 41.10 -13.41
C ASN A 364 6.33 41.71 -14.01
N LYS A 365 6.23 41.75 -15.35
CA LYS A 365 5.02 42.19 -16.07
C LYS A 365 3.80 41.35 -15.66
N PHE A 366 3.94 40.02 -15.63
CA PHE A 366 2.86 39.09 -15.31
C PHE A 366 2.64 38.96 -13.80
N CYS A 367 3.69 39.06 -12.98
CA CYS A 367 3.55 39.17 -11.53
C CYS A 367 2.80 40.44 -11.08
N SER A 368 2.67 41.44 -11.97
CA SER A 368 1.91 42.67 -11.73
C SER A 368 0.58 42.70 -12.50
N ASP A 369 0.25 41.66 -13.25
CA ASP A 369 -1.03 41.55 -13.96
C ASP A 369 -2.07 40.95 -13.03
N LYS A 370 -3.06 41.77 -12.63
CA LYS A 370 -4.10 41.37 -11.68
C LYS A 370 -4.84 40.11 -12.11
N ASN A 371 -5.17 39.96 -13.40
CA ASN A 371 -5.94 38.81 -13.88
C ASN A 371 -5.11 37.52 -13.83
N ILE A 372 -3.83 37.60 -14.23
CA ILE A 372 -2.92 36.45 -14.18
C ILE A 372 -2.67 36.02 -12.74
N VAL A 373 -2.38 36.98 -11.85
CA VAL A 373 -2.16 36.70 -10.44
C VAL A 373 -3.42 36.14 -9.79
N PHE A 374 -4.60 36.68 -10.11
CA PHE A 374 -5.88 36.17 -9.60
C PHE A 374 -6.07 34.69 -9.94
N ILE A 375 -5.85 34.30 -11.20
CA ILE A 375 -5.91 32.89 -11.62
C ILE A 375 -4.87 32.05 -10.85
N ALA A 376 -3.64 32.54 -10.72
CA ALA A 376 -2.57 31.82 -10.04
C ALA A 376 -2.91 31.55 -8.57
N VAL A 377 -3.37 32.56 -7.82
CA VAL A 377 -3.71 32.40 -6.39
C VAL A 377 -5.00 31.61 -6.18
N SER A 378 -5.95 31.67 -7.12
CA SER A 378 -7.21 30.92 -7.04
C SER A 378 -6.98 29.40 -7.14
N ASN A 379 -5.97 28.97 -7.91
CA ASN A 379 -5.61 27.56 -8.05
C ASN A 379 -4.48 27.12 -7.09
N TYR A 380 -3.67 28.06 -6.58
CA TYR A 380 -2.57 27.81 -5.65
C TYR A 380 -2.29 29.04 -4.77
N GLY A 381 -2.89 29.12 -3.58
CA GLY A 381 -2.89 30.33 -2.73
C GLY A 381 -1.50 30.84 -2.37
N LEU A 382 -0.52 29.95 -2.17
CA LEU A 382 0.88 30.34 -1.89
C LEU A 382 1.58 31.04 -3.07
N ALA A 383 0.98 31.07 -4.27
CA ALA A 383 1.46 31.85 -5.40
C ALA A 383 1.51 33.35 -5.09
N LEU A 384 0.75 33.83 -4.08
CA LEU A 384 0.78 35.21 -3.61
C LEU A 384 2.20 35.71 -3.30
N LYS A 385 3.11 34.82 -2.88
CA LYS A 385 4.54 35.12 -2.67
C LYS A 385 5.21 35.80 -3.87
N TYR A 386 4.76 35.46 -5.08
CA TYR A 386 5.37 35.88 -6.34
C TYR A 386 4.65 37.05 -6.99
N ALA A 387 3.53 37.50 -6.41
CA ALA A 387 2.82 38.69 -6.87
C ALA A 387 3.62 39.96 -6.56
N SER A 388 3.36 41.03 -7.31
CA SER A 388 3.93 42.34 -7.00
C SER A 388 3.39 42.87 -5.67
N LEU A 389 4.16 43.72 -5.00
CA LEU A 389 3.77 44.30 -3.69
C LEU A 389 2.40 44.99 -3.73
N ASN A 390 2.08 45.65 -4.84
CA ASN A 390 0.78 46.29 -5.05
C ASN A 390 -0.37 45.27 -5.03
N LEU A 391 -0.16 44.08 -5.62
CA LEU A 391 -1.17 43.01 -5.64
C LEU A 391 -1.21 42.22 -4.33
N CYS A 392 -0.11 42.17 -3.57
CA CYS A 392 -0.14 41.68 -2.19
C CYS A 392 -0.94 42.60 -1.24
N SER A 393 -1.23 43.83 -1.67
CA SER A 393 -2.09 44.80 -0.97
C SER A 393 -3.49 44.88 -1.59
N ASP A 394 -3.76 44.15 -2.68
CA ASP A 394 -5.07 44.12 -3.31
C ASP A 394 -5.97 43.13 -2.55
N ARG A 395 -7.04 43.66 -1.94
CA ARG A 395 -7.98 42.88 -1.12
C ARG A 395 -8.57 41.69 -1.87
N GLU A 396 -8.90 41.85 -3.15
CA GLU A 396 -9.53 40.80 -3.96
C GLU A 396 -8.56 39.64 -4.22
N ILE A 397 -7.31 39.97 -4.56
CA ILE A 397 -6.24 38.98 -4.78
C ILE A 397 -5.93 38.23 -3.49
N VAL A 398 -5.76 38.95 -2.38
CA VAL A 398 -5.47 38.32 -1.08
C VAL A 398 -6.64 37.45 -0.63
N ASN A 399 -7.89 37.91 -0.79
CA ASN A 399 -9.07 37.09 -0.50
C ASN A 399 -9.07 35.79 -1.31
N ALA A 400 -8.81 35.84 -2.61
CA ALA A 400 -8.71 34.65 -3.44
C ALA A 400 -7.60 33.70 -2.94
N ALA A 401 -6.44 34.25 -2.56
CA ALA A 401 -5.31 33.49 -2.04
C ALA A 401 -5.63 32.79 -0.70
N VAL A 402 -6.18 33.52 0.28
CA VAL A 402 -6.47 32.96 1.62
C VAL A 402 -7.63 31.98 1.62
N ASN A 403 -8.60 32.14 0.71
CA ASN A 403 -9.66 31.16 0.51
C ASN A 403 -9.13 29.83 -0.06
N ASN A 404 -8.11 29.89 -0.93
CA ASN A 404 -7.47 28.68 -1.45
C ASN A 404 -6.53 28.03 -0.42
N ASP A 405 -5.68 28.83 0.23
CA ASP A 405 -4.76 28.38 1.28
C ASP A 405 -4.56 29.50 2.31
N GLY A 406 -5.08 29.31 3.53
CA GLY A 406 -4.97 30.27 4.63
C GLY A 406 -3.53 30.61 5.03
N MET A 407 -2.55 29.75 4.75
CA MET A 407 -1.13 30.05 4.98
C MET A 407 -0.57 31.11 4.03
N SER A 408 -1.29 31.44 2.96
CA SER A 408 -0.92 32.54 2.04
C SER A 408 -0.97 33.91 2.72
N LEU A 409 -1.69 34.06 3.85
CA LEU A 409 -1.77 35.29 4.64
C LEU A 409 -0.38 35.87 4.97
N LYS A 410 0.64 35.02 5.12
CA LYS A 410 2.03 35.47 5.37
C LYS A 410 2.61 36.39 4.30
N TYR A 411 2.08 36.34 3.08
CA TYR A 411 2.54 37.14 1.95
C TYR A 411 1.66 38.37 1.69
N ALA A 412 0.53 38.48 2.37
CA ALA A 412 -0.31 39.67 2.30
C ALA A 412 0.38 40.87 2.94
N ASP A 413 0.06 42.07 2.44
CA ASP A 413 0.53 43.31 3.03
C ASP A 413 0.11 43.43 4.50
N SER A 414 0.90 44.17 5.28
CA SER A 414 0.66 44.42 6.70
C SER A 414 -0.74 44.95 7.02
N THR A 415 -1.32 45.77 6.15
CA THR A 415 -2.67 46.31 6.31
C THR A 415 -3.73 45.21 6.22
N LEU A 416 -3.59 44.28 5.28
CA LEU A 416 -4.51 43.15 5.10
C LEU A 416 -4.29 42.04 6.14
N ARG A 417 -3.08 41.90 6.68
CA ARG A 417 -2.82 41.05 7.86
C ARG A 417 -3.41 41.62 9.15
N ALA A 418 -3.81 42.90 9.15
CA ALA A 418 -4.56 43.55 10.23
C ALA A 418 -6.07 43.60 9.95
N ASP A 419 -6.53 43.07 8.82
CA ASP A 419 -7.94 43.03 8.48
C ASP A 419 -8.61 41.79 9.09
N GLU A 420 -9.60 42.03 9.95
CA GLU A 420 -10.27 40.96 10.70
C GLU A 420 -10.98 39.94 9.80
N GLU A 421 -11.56 40.39 8.69
CA GLU A 421 -12.30 39.54 7.76
C GLU A 421 -11.34 38.60 7.01
N ILE A 422 -10.25 39.15 6.48
CA ILE A 422 -9.22 38.36 5.77
C ILE A 422 -8.57 37.36 6.71
N VAL A 423 -8.19 37.79 7.91
CA VAL A 423 -7.61 36.90 8.91
C VAL A 423 -8.61 35.82 9.32
N SER A 424 -9.89 36.16 9.49
CA SER A 424 -10.94 35.18 9.79
C SER A 424 -11.08 34.12 8.71
N ILE A 425 -10.98 34.49 7.42
CA ILE A 425 -10.99 33.53 6.31
C ILE A 425 -9.77 32.60 6.42
N ALA A 426 -8.57 33.18 6.59
CA ALA A 426 -7.32 32.42 6.65
C ALA A 426 -7.29 31.40 7.80
N ILE A 427 -7.71 31.79 9.01
CA ILE A 427 -7.74 30.92 10.19
C ILE A 427 -8.83 29.85 10.13
N SER A 428 -9.89 30.08 9.35
CA SER A 428 -10.97 29.09 9.17
C SER A 428 -10.46 27.88 8.39
N SER A 429 -9.53 28.08 7.46
CA SER A 429 -8.86 26.99 6.73
C SER A 429 -7.69 26.40 7.50
N TYR A 430 -6.88 27.25 8.15
CA TYR A 430 -5.75 26.81 8.97
C TYR A 430 -5.61 27.69 10.22
N GLY A 431 -5.99 27.21 11.40
CA GLY A 431 -5.92 27.99 12.65
C GLY A 431 -4.51 28.54 12.95
N SER A 432 -3.46 27.82 12.54
CA SER A 432 -2.07 28.28 12.65
C SER A 432 -1.72 29.50 11.78
N ALA A 433 -2.58 29.90 10.82
CA ALA A 433 -2.43 31.15 10.07
C ALA A 433 -2.45 32.38 10.98
N LEU A 434 -2.98 32.25 12.20
CA LEU A 434 -2.95 33.28 13.25
C LEU A 434 -1.54 33.86 13.48
N LYS A 435 -0.48 33.05 13.31
CA LYS A 435 0.92 33.50 13.41
C LYS A 435 1.23 34.72 12.54
N TYR A 436 0.54 34.86 11.41
CA TYR A 436 0.79 35.91 10.43
C TYR A 436 -0.11 37.13 10.58
N ALA A 437 -1.19 37.02 11.37
CA ALA A 437 -2.05 38.14 11.70
C ALA A 437 -1.27 39.25 12.43
N SER A 438 -1.78 40.47 12.41
CA SER A 438 -1.18 41.58 13.15
C SER A 438 -1.18 41.30 14.67
N PRO A 439 -0.24 41.88 15.45
CA PRO A 439 -0.22 41.69 16.90
C PRO A 439 -1.55 42.01 17.59
N HIS A 440 -2.27 43.04 17.11
CA HIS A 440 -3.57 43.40 17.65
C HIS A 440 -4.62 42.30 17.45
N LEU A 441 -4.64 41.64 16.30
CA LEU A 441 -5.57 40.52 16.04
C LEU A 441 -5.14 39.22 16.74
N GLN A 442 -3.85 39.01 17.00
CA GLN A 442 -3.38 37.93 17.87
C GLN A 442 -3.82 38.10 19.34
N GLU A 443 -4.21 39.31 19.73
CA GLU A 443 -4.77 39.63 21.04
C GLU A 443 -6.30 39.82 21.02
N ASN A 444 -6.94 39.67 19.86
CA ASN A 444 -8.39 39.71 19.73
C ASN A 444 -8.98 38.36 20.15
N ARG A 445 -9.84 38.39 21.17
CA ARG A 445 -10.42 37.17 21.77
C ARG A 445 -11.17 36.31 20.75
N ASP A 446 -11.99 36.90 19.89
CA ASP A 446 -12.85 36.17 18.97
C ASP A 446 -12.03 35.52 17.85
N ILE A 447 -10.99 36.21 17.36
CA ILE A 447 -10.04 35.67 16.40
C ILE A 447 -9.25 34.50 17.00
N VAL A 448 -8.74 34.67 18.21
CA VAL A 448 -8.00 33.60 18.90
C VAL A 448 -8.89 32.40 19.16
N TYR A 449 -10.12 32.62 19.63
CA TYR A 449 -11.12 31.57 19.82
C TYR A 449 -11.33 30.76 18.53
N LYS A 450 -11.58 31.44 17.40
CA LYS A 450 -11.76 30.78 16.09
C LYS A 450 -10.52 29.97 15.70
N ALA A 451 -9.33 30.53 15.86
CA ALA A 451 -8.07 29.87 15.51
C ALA A 451 -7.80 28.62 16.35
N VAL A 452 -7.91 28.70 17.69
CA VAL A 452 -7.65 27.54 18.57
C VAL A 452 -8.74 26.47 18.46
N SER A 453 -9.97 26.85 18.10
CA SER A 453 -11.06 25.91 17.83
C SER A 453 -10.80 25.09 16.56
N ASN A 454 -10.10 25.68 15.58
CA ASN A 454 -9.72 25.00 14.35
C ASN A 454 -8.43 24.17 14.51
N ASP A 455 -7.39 24.75 15.13
CA ASP A 455 -6.10 24.12 15.40
C ASP A 455 -5.63 24.49 16.83
N GLY A 456 -5.71 23.55 17.77
CA GLY A 456 -5.33 23.78 19.16
C GLY A 456 -3.89 24.28 19.34
N ASN A 457 -2.98 23.95 18.42
CA ASN A 457 -1.60 24.44 18.48
C ASN A 457 -1.47 25.93 18.10
N ALA A 458 -2.52 26.58 17.60
CA ALA A 458 -2.54 28.02 17.37
C ALA A 458 -2.32 28.82 18.66
N LEU A 459 -2.57 28.22 19.83
CA LEU A 459 -2.28 28.79 21.15
C LEU A 459 -0.81 29.22 21.31
N GLN A 460 0.12 28.59 20.59
CA GLN A 460 1.54 28.96 20.66
C GLN A 460 1.80 30.40 20.20
N TYR A 461 0.97 30.92 19.29
CA TYR A 461 1.16 32.22 18.63
C TYR A 461 0.57 33.39 19.40
N VAL A 462 -0.11 33.15 20.51
CA VAL A 462 -0.68 34.21 21.36
C VAL A 462 0.11 34.35 22.65
N SER A 463 0.14 35.56 23.20
CA SER A 463 0.76 35.87 24.49
C SER A 463 -0.29 35.89 25.61
N LYS A 464 -1.29 36.76 25.47
CA LYS A 464 -2.32 37.07 26.48
C LYS A 464 -3.20 35.88 26.88
N PHE A 465 -3.58 35.03 25.93
CA PHE A 465 -4.56 33.97 26.18
C PHE A 465 -3.96 32.63 26.62
N LYS A 466 -2.64 32.56 26.85
CA LYS A 466 -2.00 31.36 27.42
C LYS A 466 -2.40 31.10 28.87
N SER A 467 -2.87 32.11 29.58
CA SER A 467 -3.42 32.00 30.94
C SER A 467 -4.96 32.08 30.97
N ASP A 468 -5.63 32.13 29.83
CA ASP A 468 -7.09 32.19 29.76
C ASP A 468 -7.66 30.75 29.83
N GLU A 469 -8.32 30.42 30.93
CA GLU A 469 -8.83 29.05 31.17
C GLU A 469 -9.76 28.58 30.03
N GLU A 470 -10.63 29.45 29.51
CA GLU A 470 -11.58 29.06 28.46
C GLU A 470 -10.86 28.78 27.13
N ILE A 471 -9.97 29.68 26.70
CA ILE A 471 -9.22 29.51 25.45
C ILE A 471 -8.29 28.30 25.53
N VAL A 472 -7.58 28.11 26.66
CA VAL A 472 -6.71 26.95 26.85
C VAL A 472 -7.52 25.66 26.89
N MET A 473 -8.68 25.65 27.55
CA MET A 473 -9.57 24.49 27.53
C MET A 473 -9.96 24.10 26.10
N ILE A 474 -10.34 25.07 25.27
CA ILE A 474 -10.67 24.82 23.86
C ILE A 474 -9.45 24.25 23.12
N ALA A 475 -8.28 24.86 23.27
CA ALA A 475 -7.05 24.39 22.63
C ALA A 475 -6.72 22.93 22.99
N VAL A 476 -6.74 22.57 24.28
CA VAL A 476 -6.39 21.20 24.73
C VAL A 476 -7.45 20.16 24.39
N THR A 477 -8.73 20.57 24.29
CA THR A 477 -9.80 19.67 23.85
C THR A 477 -9.76 19.40 22.35
N ASN A 478 -9.25 20.34 21.55
CA ASN A 478 -8.98 20.14 20.12
C ASN A 478 -7.69 19.32 19.91
N ASN A 479 -6.60 19.68 20.60
CA ASN A 479 -5.31 18.97 20.56
C ASN A 479 -4.64 18.97 21.94
N GLY A 480 -4.56 17.81 22.61
CA GLY A 480 -4.02 17.68 23.96
C GLY A 480 -2.56 18.15 24.09
N ILE A 481 -1.76 18.03 23.04
CA ILE A 481 -0.35 18.48 23.00
C ILE A 481 -0.23 20.02 23.11
N SER A 482 -1.30 20.77 22.85
CA SER A 482 -1.32 22.23 23.01
C SER A 482 -1.15 22.69 24.46
N LEU A 483 -1.30 21.79 25.45
CA LEU A 483 -1.03 22.04 26.87
C LEU A 483 0.38 22.61 27.09
N GLN A 484 1.35 22.23 26.26
CA GLN A 484 2.72 22.74 26.32
C GLN A 484 2.81 24.27 26.18
N TYR A 485 1.82 24.89 25.52
CA TYR A 485 1.77 26.33 25.27
C TYR A 485 0.99 27.09 26.33
N ALA A 486 0.24 26.41 27.19
CA ALA A 486 -0.46 27.03 28.31
C ALA A 486 0.51 27.62 29.33
N SER A 487 0.04 28.56 30.15
CA SER A 487 0.81 29.09 31.26
C SER A 487 1.15 28.00 32.28
N LYS A 488 2.20 28.21 33.08
CA LYS A 488 2.58 27.25 34.14
C LYS A 488 1.46 27.01 35.15
N GLU A 489 0.65 28.03 35.42
CA GLU A 489 -0.53 27.93 36.28
C GLU A 489 -1.57 26.95 35.71
N LEU A 490 -1.85 27.03 34.40
CA LEU A 490 -2.82 26.16 33.74
C LEU A 490 -2.26 24.76 33.44
N GLN A 491 -0.94 24.61 33.29
CA GLN A 491 -0.26 23.30 33.29
C GLN A 491 -0.38 22.57 34.65
N ALA A 492 -0.63 23.31 35.74
CA ALA A 492 -0.92 22.76 37.06
C ALA A 492 -2.44 22.66 37.35
N ASN A 493 -3.30 23.09 36.42
CA ASN A 493 -4.74 23.00 36.61
C ASN A 493 -5.24 21.58 36.26
N LYS A 494 -5.60 20.82 37.30
CA LYS A 494 -6.07 19.43 37.18
C LYS A 494 -7.18 19.25 36.14
N LYS A 495 -8.13 20.18 36.03
CA LYS A 495 -9.25 20.08 35.07
C LYS A 495 -8.76 20.17 33.62
N ILE A 496 -7.88 21.11 33.33
CA ILE A 496 -7.29 21.31 31.99
C ILE A 496 -6.38 20.13 31.64
N VAL A 497 -5.51 19.72 32.56
CA VAL A 497 -4.58 18.60 32.35
C VAL A 497 -5.34 17.30 32.06
N LEU A 498 -6.40 16.99 32.82
CA LEU A 498 -7.23 15.82 32.54
C LEU A 498 -7.93 15.90 31.18
N ALA A 499 -8.36 17.10 30.76
CA ALA A 499 -8.94 17.29 29.43
C ALA A 499 -7.91 17.05 28.32
N ALA A 500 -6.68 17.57 28.49
CA ALA A 500 -5.57 17.35 27.57
C ALA A 500 -5.21 15.86 27.45
N ILE A 501 -5.06 15.16 28.58
CA ILE A 501 -4.72 13.73 28.63
C ILE A 501 -5.81 12.86 28.00
N LYS A 502 -7.08 13.24 28.20
CA LYS A 502 -8.22 12.57 27.58
C LYS A 502 -8.19 12.68 26.04
N ASN A 503 -7.72 13.81 25.50
CA ASN A 503 -7.57 13.99 24.06
C ASN A 503 -6.31 13.28 23.53
N ASP A 504 -5.17 13.45 24.21
CA ASP A 504 -3.89 12.82 23.88
C ASP A 504 -3.14 12.46 25.17
N SER A 505 -2.92 11.17 25.43
CA SER A 505 -2.24 10.69 26.63
C SER A 505 -0.79 11.16 26.75
N GLU A 506 -0.11 11.44 25.62
CA GLU A 506 1.25 11.97 25.65
C GLU A 506 1.32 13.41 26.20
N SER A 507 0.19 14.12 26.26
CA SER A 507 0.15 15.47 26.81
C SER A 507 0.53 15.55 28.29
N ILE A 508 0.51 14.42 29.03
CA ILE A 508 0.92 14.34 30.43
C ILE A 508 2.34 14.88 30.66
N LYS A 509 3.24 14.72 29.69
CA LYS A 509 4.63 15.24 29.77
C LYS A 509 4.71 16.76 29.89
N TYR A 510 3.64 17.47 29.55
CA TYR A 510 3.54 18.93 29.64
C TYR A 510 2.77 19.42 30.88
N ALA A 511 2.19 18.51 31.66
CA ALA A 511 1.58 18.87 32.94
C ALA A 511 2.65 19.27 33.97
N ASP A 512 2.27 19.99 35.02
CA ASP A 512 3.16 20.21 36.15
C ASP A 512 3.60 18.87 36.75
N ILE A 513 4.87 18.78 37.18
CA ILE A 513 5.48 17.53 37.69
C ILE A 513 4.64 16.88 38.79
N LYS A 514 4.00 17.69 39.64
CA LYS A 514 3.14 17.20 40.73
C LYS A 514 1.91 16.45 40.23
N LEU A 515 1.42 16.78 39.04
CA LEU A 515 0.27 16.11 38.42
C LEU A 515 0.69 14.91 37.57
N GLN A 516 1.92 14.89 37.05
CA GLN A 516 2.44 13.74 36.30
C GLN A 516 2.46 12.48 37.18
N ASP A 517 2.90 12.60 38.43
CA ASP A 517 3.00 11.47 39.37
C ASP A 517 1.64 11.01 39.95
N ILE A 518 0.58 11.83 39.84
CA ILE A 518 -0.74 11.56 40.44
C ILE A 518 -1.70 10.91 39.43
N ILE A 519 -1.49 11.13 38.13
CA ILE A 519 -2.43 10.76 37.07
C ILE A 519 -2.04 9.44 36.36
N ILE A 520 -0.82 8.95 36.57
CA ILE A 520 -0.37 7.59 36.21
C ILE A 520 -0.94 6.59 37.24
#